data_AF-A0A818KLC7-F1
#
_entry.id   AF-A0A818KLC7-F1
#
_cell.length_a   1.000
_cell.length_b   1.000
_cell.length_c   1.000
_cell.angle_alpha   90.00
_cell.angle_beta   90.00
_cell.angle_gamma   90.00
#
_symmetry.space_group_name_H-M   'P 1'
#
loop_
_entity.id
_entity.type
_entity.pdbx_description
1 polymer ?
#
loop_
_entity_poly.entity_id
_entity_poly.type
_entity_poly.pdbx_seq_one_letter_code
_entity_poly.pdbx_strand_id
1 'polypeptide(L)'
;MSNLCTIMTTYKHTEKYDLSDENYDEYDNALDDLADRINSLNDRLTTSNIENMISESRQKLDKWRSDCYNLIDRFYEQKCREFDRNVAEIIDKQRKEINRIRSNTATLIHKPDILPKDIDYITTITGQLEQDLDNTKEKYFQINIHSLEINDNLIEIKTTTDICNSSVISPPYKTMNYLDDSSKILCSNERHLLIHQNSNLCLLDKDLNLIREKSWTQGCILDICWSLTLVRFLVLTRNYLYLIDESTLSLMRIQKIPKLSWWSCTCSDTYLYITTKDWGSNIYQFTLWPSIQLSKRWQSPQTCKQNETINDIIYHKEKLALLIYNRLTKRNIIELRISTTFNCLWSLNLDLDYDSRAIRCCLLNNDEWLIIDWNTSNLYHISNDGKLKSTCDYNPSPFYATMLGTNILVISTIDGINLHKL
;
A
#
# COMPACT_ATOMS: atom_id res chain seq x y z
N MET A 1 -11.23 -34.76 19.42
CA MET A 1 -11.82 -36.11 19.60
C MET A 1 -12.01 -36.36 21.08
N SER A 2 -13.15 -36.96 21.49
CA SER A 2 -13.59 -37.28 22.87
C SER A 2 -14.33 -36.17 23.65
N ASN A 3 -15.47 -35.68 23.18
CA ASN A 3 -16.47 -35.04 24.09
C ASN A 3 -17.92 -34.95 23.56
N LEU A 4 -18.29 -35.70 22.51
CA LEU A 4 -19.65 -35.61 21.91
C LEU A 4 -20.62 -36.74 22.30
N CYS A 5 -20.24 -37.65 23.20
CA CYS A 5 -21.04 -38.87 23.48
C CYS A 5 -21.93 -38.80 24.74
N THR A 6 -22.14 -37.63 25.35
CA THR A 6 -22.78 -37.55 26.70
C THR A 6 -24.20 -36.96 26.69
N ILE A 7 -24.78 -36.59 25.54
CA ILE A 7 -26.07 -35.88 25.52
C ILE A 7 -27.30 -36.80 25.32
N MET A 8 -27.14 -38.07 24.94
CA MET A 8 -28.29 -38.95 24.66
C MET A 8 -28.90 -39.71 25.86
N THR A 9 -28.40 -39.55 27.09
CA THR A 9 -28.81 -40.43 28.21
C THR A 9 -29.90 -39.88 29.14
N THR A 10 -30.48 -38.69 28.88
CA THR A 10 -31.36 -38.02 29.86
C THR A 10 -32.76 -37.66 29.36
N TYR A 11 -33.33 -38.44 28.45
CA TYR A 11 -34.76 -38.35 28.08
C TYR A 11 -35.46 -39.71 28.26
N LYS A 12 -35.60 -40.15 29.51
CA LYS A 12 -36.54 -41.22 29.89
C LYS A 12 -37.19 -40.87 31.21
N HIS A 13 -38.17 -39.96 31.16
CA HIS A 13 -39.41 -40.05 31.93
C HIS A 13 -40.23 -38.78 31.72
N THR A 14 -41.33 -38.89 30.97
CA THR A 14 -42.67 -38.44 31.39
C THR A 14 -43.71 -38.92 30.38
N GLU A 15 -44.75 -39.55 30.93
CA GLU A 15 -46.11 -39.69 30.39
C GLU A 15 -46.34 -40.63 29.18
N LYS A 16 -47.01 -41.75 29.49
CA LYS A 16 -47.70 -42.63 28.55
C LYS A 16 -48.80 -41.84 27.84
N TYR A 17 -48.51 -41.38 26.63
CA TYR A 17 -49.54 -41.15 25.62
C TYR A 17 -49.59 -42.42 24.74
N ASP A 18 -50.76 -43.05 24.66
CA ASP A 18 -51.06 -44.04 23.62
C ASP A 18 -51.07 -43.32 22.26
N LEU A 19 -49.89 -43.24 21.65
CA LEU A 19 -49.71 -42.90 20.25
C LEU A 19 -49.64 -44.22 19.48
N SER A 20 -50.53 -44.37 18.51
CA SER A 20 -50.58 -45.51 17.59
C SER A 20 -49.22 -45.80 16.95
N ASP A 21 -48.86 -47.08 16.85
CA ASP A 21 -47.61 -47.61 16.29
C ASP A 21 -47.19 -46.98 14.94
N GLU A 22 -48.13 -46.44 14.16
CA GLU A 22 -47.87 -45.82 12.84
C GLU A 22 -47.09 -44.49 12.88
N ASN A 23 -46.99 -43.81 14.04
CA ASN A 23 -46.25 -42.55 14.14
C ASN A 23 -44.77 -42.73 14.52
N TYR A 24 -44.36 -43.87 15.07
CA TYR A 24 -42.98 -44.10 15.51
C TYR A 24 -42.02 -44.28 14.33
N ASP A 25 -42.46 -44.97 13.26
CA ASP A 25 -41.67 -45.18 12.06
C ASP A 25 -41.33 -43.88 11.32
N GLU A 26 -42.19 -42.85 11.38
CA GLU A 26 -41.96 -41.57 10.71
C GLU A 26 -40.89 -40.71 11.43
N TYR A 27 -40.81 -40.80 12.76
CA TYR A 27 -39.76 -40.14 13.55
C TYR A 27 -38.41 -40.85 13.45
N ASP A 28 -38.40 -42.19 13.39
CA ASP A 28 -37.16 -42.97 13.24
C ASP A 28 -36.53 -42.73 11.85
N ASN A 29 -37.34 -42.67 10.79
CA ASN A 29 -36.83 -42.32 9.45
C ASN A 29 -36.26 -40.90 9.38
N ALA A 30 -36.86 -39.92 10.08
CA ALA A 30 -36.34 -38.56 10.13
C ALA A 30 -35.02 -38.44 10.92
N LEU A 31 -34.81 -39.30 11.92
CA LEU A 31 -33.56 -39.37 12.68
C LEU A 31 -32.45 -40.03 11.87
N ASP A 32 -32.76 -41.07 11.10
CA ASP A 32 -31.81 -41.72 10.20
C ASP A 32 -31.37 -40.78 9.07
N ASP A 33 -32.31 -40.05 8.45
CA ASP A 33 -31.99 -39.00 7.45
C ASP A 33 -31.09 -37.90 8.03
N LEU A 34 -31.30 -37.53 9.30
CA LEU A 34 -30.46 -36.54 9.99
C LEU A 34 -29.07 -37.11 10.27
N ALA A 35 -28.97 -38.36 10.70
CA ALA A 35 -27.72 -39.05 10.96
C ALA A 35 -26.89 -39.18 9.67
N ASP A 36 -27.51 -39.57 8.56
CA ASP A 36 -26.87 -39.64 7.25
C ASP A 36 -26.39 -38.28 6.76
N ARG A 37 -27.17 -37.22 6.99
CA ARG A 37 -26.77 -35.85 6.67
C ARG A 37 -25.60 -35.36 7.53
N ILE A 38 -25.56 -35.72 8.81
CA ILE A 38 -24.43 -35.43 9.71
C ILE A 38 -23.18 -36.18 9.25
N ASN A 39 -23.31 -37.46 8.91
CA ASN A 39 -22.21 -38.28 8.41
C ASN A 39 -21.67 -37.72 7.09
N SER A 40 -22.54 -37.33 6.16
CA SER A 40 -22.15 -36.66 4.91
C SER A 40 -21.41 -35.34 5.14
N LEU A 41 -21.83 -34.54 6.14
CA LEU A 41 -21.13 -33.31 6.50
C LEU A 41 -19.75 -33.59 7.11
N ASN A 42 -19.63 -34.63 7.93
CA ASN A 42 -18.36 -35.07 8.51
C ASN A 42 -17.41 -35.62 7.43
N ASP A 43 -17.92 -36.39 6.48
CA ASP A 43 -17.17 -36.87 5.33
C ASP A 43 -16.70 -35.71 4.46
N ARG A 44 -17.55 -34.70 4.24
CA ARG A 44 -17.17 -33.46 3.55
C ARG A 44 -16.14 -32.65 4.31
N LEU A 45 -16.18 -32.62 5.65
CA LEU A 45 -15.20 -31.94 6.48
C LEU A 45 -13.84 -32.66 6.46
N THR A 46 -13.86 -33.99 6.42
CA THR A 46 -12.65 -34.82 6.35
C THR A 46 -12.06 -34.89 4.94
N THR A 47 -12.88 -34.83 3.89
CA THR A 47 -12.40 -34.60 2.50
C THR A 47 -12.10 -33.14 2.22
N SER A 48 -12.57 -32.20 3.05
CA SER A 48 -12.22 -30.79 2.88
C SER A 48 -10.71 -30.65 3.03
N ASN A 49 -10.15 -29.87 2.12
CA ASN A 49 -8.74 -29.88 1.78
C ASN A 49 -7.87 -29.13 2.81
N ILE A 50 -8.16 -29.32 4.10
CA ILE A 50 -7.57 -28.59 5.23
C ILE A 50 -6.06 -28.73 5.21
N GLU A 51 -5.54 -29.94 4.95
CA GLU A 51 -4.10 -30.17 4.85
C GLU A 51 -3.47 -29.36 3.71
N ASN A 52 -4.10 -29.29 2.55
CA ASN A 52 -3.61 -28.45 1.46
C ASN A 52 -3.76 -26.95 1.77
N MET A 53 -4.84 -26.51 2.43
CA MET A 53 -4.97 -25.11 2.87
C MET A 53 -3.87 -24.73 3.88
N ILE A 54 -3.53 -25.63 4.80
CA ILE A 54 -2.40 -25.47 5.73
C ILE A 54 -1.09 -25.43 4.94
N SER A 55 -0.90 -26.34 3.99
CA SER A 55 0.28 -26.40 3.13
C SER A 55 0.48 -25.11 2.32
N GLU A 56 -0.56 -24.62 1.66
CA GLU A 56 -0.57 -23.35 0.92
C GLU A 56 -0.27 -22.14 1.82
N SER A 57 -0.82 -22.13 3.03
CA SER A 57 -0.56 -21.07 4.01
C SER A 57 0.91 -21.08 4.47
N ARG A 58 1.49 -22.26 4.70
CA ARG A 58 2.91 -22.41 5.00
C ARG A 58 3.79 -21.95 3.85
N GLN A 59 3.44 -22.30 2.60
CA GLN A 59 4.17 -21.82 1.42
C GLN A 59 4.18 -20.29 1.32
N LYS A 60 3.09 -19.61 1.68
CA LYS A 60 3.05 -18.14 1.75
C LYS A 60 4.02 -17.58 2.79
N LEU A 61 4.11 -18.21 3.98
CA LEU A 61 5.06 -17.83 5.02
C LEU A 61 6.52 -18.07 4.58
N ASP A 62 6.79 -19.20 3.94
CA ASP A 62 8.13 -19.52 3.42
C ASP A 62 8.55 -18.54 2.31
N LYS A 63 7.60 -18.17 1.44
CA LYS A 63 7.83 -17.15 0.42
C LYS A 63 8.14 -15.79 1.05
N TRP A 64 7.32 -15.34 2.01
CA TRP A 64 7.57 -14.10 2.75
C TRP A 64 8.96 -14.10 3.41
N ARG A 65 9.35 -15.21 4.03
CA ARG A 65 10.67 -15.39 4.64
C ARG A 65 11.79 -15.23 3.61
N SER A 66 11.66 -15.89 2.45
CA SER A 66 12.62 -15.78 1.35
C SER A 66 12.73 -14.35 0.81
N ASP A 67 11.60 -13.69 0.61
CA ASP A 67 11.53 -12.31 0.11
C ASP A 67 12.17 -11.32 1.10
N CYS A 68 11.98 -11.53 2.41
CA CYS A 68 12.63 -10.73 3.45
C CYS A 68 14.15 -10.88 3.42
N TYR A 69 14.69 -12.09 3.30
CA TYR A 69 16.15 -12.29 3.18
C TYR A 69 16.69 -11.58 1.93
N ASN A 70 16.02 -11.73 0.78
CA ASN A 70 16.41 -11.04 -0.45
C ASN A 70 16.38 -9.52 -0.31
N LEU A 71 15.48 -8.97 0.51
CA LEU A 71 15.40 -7.53 0.77
C LEU A 71 16.54 -7.06 1.68
N ILE A 72 16.85 -7.84 2.73
CA ILE A 72 17.99 -7.58 3.62
C ILE A 72 19.31 -7.63 2.85
N ASP A 73 19.52 -8.64 2.02
CA ASP A 73 20.74 -8.81 1.22
C ASP A 73 20.93 -7.65 0.23
N ARG A 74 19.86 -7.25 -0.47
CA ARG A 74 19.90 -6.08 -1.37
C ARG A 74 20.24 -4.79 -0.62
N PHE A 75 19.68 -4.59 0.57
CA PHE A 75 19.97 -3.42 1.39
C PHE A 75 21.43 -3.43 1.87
N TYR A 76 21.94 -4.58 2.29
CA TYR A 76 23.34 -4.77 2.66
C TYR A 76 24.28 -4.44 1.49
N GLU A 77 24.06 -5.02 0.32
CA GLU A 77 24.86 -4.76 -0.88
C GLU A 77 24.82 -3.28 -1.30
N GLN A 78 23.67 -2.61 -1.13
CA GLN A 78 23.55 -1.19 -1.37
C GLN A 78 24.47 -0.40 -0.42
N LYS A 79 24.47 -0.73 0.87
CA LYS A 79 25.29 -0.06 1.87
C LYS A 79 26.79 -0.32 1.67
N CYS A 80 27.17 -1.52 1.23
CA CYS A 80 28.55 -1.81 0.81
C CYS A 80 28.98 -0.92 -0.36
N ARG A 81 28.16 -0.81 -1.40
CA ARG A 81 28.47 0.07 -2.56
C ARG A 81 28.57 1.55 -2.19
N GLU A 82 27.70 2.01 -1.30
CA GLU A 82 27.74 3.38 -0.76
C GLU A 82 29.06 3.61 0.01
N PHE A 83 29.43 2.66 0.87
CA PHE A 83 30.68 2.69 1.62
C PHE A 83 31.90 2.72 0.69
N ASP A 84 31.98 1.79 -0.27
CA ASP A 84 33.08 1.70 -1.23
C ASP A 84 33.27 2.98 -2.04
N ARG A 85 32.16 3.59 -2.48
CA ARG A 85 32.21 4.88 -3.19
C ARG A 85 32.77 5.99 -2.31
N ASN A 86 32.30 6.09 -1.06
CA ASN A 86 32.78 7.12 -0.14
C ASN A 86 34.27 6.92 0.17
N VAL A 87 34.72 5.68 0.37
CA VAL A 87 36.14 5.33 0.53
C VAL A 87 36.94 5.77 -0.69
N ALA A 88 36.46 5.46 -1.89
CA ALA A 88 37.14 5.80 -3.14
C ALA A 88 37.29 7.32 -3.33
N GLU A 89 36.25 8.11 -3.01
CA GLU A 89 36.30 9.58 -3.08
C GLU A 89 37.34 10.17 -2.11
N ILE A 90 37.43 9.63 -0.90
CA ILE A 90 38.44 10.04 0.09
C ILE A 90 39.85 9.71 -0.42
N ILE A 91 40.07 8.48 -0.91
CA ILE A 91 41.37 8.06 -1.45
C ILE A 91 41.77 8.93 -2.65
N ASP A 92 40.84 9.24 -3.56
CA ASP A 92 41.11 10.09 -4.72
C ASP A 92 41.50 11.52 -4.30
N LYS A 93 40.82 12.08 -3.29
CA LYS A 93 41.17 13.39 -2.72
C LYS A 93 42.59 13.39 -2.15
N GLN A 94 42.95 12.38 -1.36
CA GLN A 94 44.30 12.27 -0.80
C GLN A 94 45.37 12.10 -1.88
N ARG A 95 45.08 11.29 -2.91
CA ARG A 95 45.98 11.10 -4.06
C ARG A 95 46.22 12.41 -4.83
N LYS A 96 45.20 13.24 -5.00
CA LYS A 96 45.32 14.56 -5.64
C LYS A 96 46.23 15.49 -4.83
N GLU A 97 46.12 15.51 -3.51
CA GLU A 97 47.00 16.32 -2.66
C GLU A 97 48.45 15.84 -2.69
N ILE A 98 48.70 14.53 -2.64
CA ILE A 98 50.05 13.96 -2.82
C ILE A 98 50.66 14.42 -4.15
N ASN A 99 49.90 14.35 -5.24
CA ASN A 99 50.37 14.77 -6.56
C ASN A 99 50.65 16.28 -6.64
N ARG A 100 49.88 17.10 -5.92
CA ARG A 100 50.13 18.54 -5.78
C ARG A 100 51.45 18.81 -5.05
N ILE A 101 51.69 18.14 -3.91
CA ILE A 101 52.93 18.26 -3.15
C ILE A 101 54.14 17.79 -3.99
N ARG A 102 54.01 16.67 -4.71
CA ARG A 102 55.06 16.18 -5.62
C ARG A 102 55.40 17.19 -6.72
N SER A 103 54.39 17.78 -7.35
CA SER A 103 54.58 18.81 -8.39
C SER A 103 55.28 20.05 -7.82
N ASN A 104 54.88 20.51 -6.63
CA ASN A 104 55.53 21.65 -5.96
C ASN A 104 56.98 21.35 -5.62
N THR A 105 57.27 20.15 -5.11
CA THR A 105 58.63 19.70 -4.77
C THR A 105 59.51 19.65 -6.01
N ALA A 106 59.02 19.07 -7.12
CA ALA A 106 59.76 19.03 -8.39
C ALA A 106 60.07 20.44 -8.91
N THR A 107 59.13 21.38 -8.78
CA THR A 107 59.33 22.79 -9.16
C THR A 107 60.42 23.45 -8.32
N LEU A 108 60.46 23.17 -7.01
CA LEU A 108 61.48 23.72 -6.11
C LEU A 108 62.87 23.15 -6.39
N ILE A 109 63.00 21.87 -6.74
CA ILE A 109 64.29 21.23 -7.08
C ILE A 109 64.98 21.93 -8.26
N HIS A 110 64.22 22.46 -9.22
CA HIS A 110 64.75 23.16 -10.39
C HIS A 110 64.94 24.66 -10.19
N LYS A 111 64.63 25.20 -9.01
CA LYS A 111 64.75 26.63 -8.71
C LYS A 111 66.17 26.95 -8.21
N PRO A 112 66.88 27.93 -8.82
CA PRO A 112 68.27 28.24 -8.46
C PRO A 112 68.44 28.75 -7.02
N ASP A 113 67.43 29.44 -6.49
CA ASP A 113 67.44 30.07 -5.16
C ASP A 113 66.29 29.51 -4.31
N ILE A 114 66.50 28.34 -3.72
CA ILE A 114 65.56 27.77 -2.73
C ILE A 114 65.73 28.51 -1.41
N LEU A 115 64.65 29.11 -0.90
CA LEU A 115 64.67 29.79 0.39
C LEU A 115 64.27 28.80 1.51
N PRO A 116 64.79 28.93 2.74
CA PRO A 116 64.41 28.07 3.86
C PRO A 116 62.90 27.97 4.09
N LYS A 117 62.17 29.08 3.89
CA LYS A 117 60.71 29.15 3.98
C LYS A 117 59.97 28.26 2.96
N ASP A 118 60.58 27.97 1.81
CA ASP A 118 59.99 27.09 0.79
C ASP A 118 60.04 25.63 1.26
N ILE A 119 61.11 25.24 1.96
CA ILE A 119 61.26 23.92 2.60
C ILE A 119 60.31 23.79 3.79
N ASP A 120 60.21 24.82 4.64
CA ASP A 120 59.29 24.83 5.78
C ASP A 120 57.83 24.67 5.34
N TYR A 121 57.43 25.32 4.25
CA TYR A 121 56.10 25.20 3.67
C TYR A 121 55.79 23.76 3.21
N ILE A 122 56.70 23.12 2.46
CA ILE A 122 56.53 21.73 2.02
C ILE A 122 56.48 20.78 3.22
N THR A 123 57.36 20.99 4.20
CA THR A 123 57.43 20.17 5.43
C THR A 123 56.14 20.28 6.22
N THR A 124 55.60 21.49 6.37
CA THR A 124 54.33 21.75 7.07
C THR A 124 53.18 21.03 6.37
N ILE A 125 53.02 21.20 5.05
CA ILE A 125 51.93 20.56 4.31
C ILE A 125 52.06 19.03 4.31
N THR A 126 53.28 18.51 4.22
CA THR A 126 53.53 17.05 4.28
C THR A 126 53.11 16.50 5.63
N GLY A 127 53.51 17.14 6.74
CA GLY A 127 53.10 16.72 8.08
C GLY A 127 51.59 16.83 8.29
N GLN A 128 50.93 17.84 7.70
CA GLN A 128 49.47 17.97 7.75
C GLN A 128 48.76 16.85 6.98
N LEU A 129 49.29 16.46 5.83
CA LEU A 129 48.76 15.36 5.03
C LEU A 129 48.92 14.01 5.74
N GLU A 130 50.06 13.77 6.39
CA GLU A 130 50.29 12.58 7.22
C GLU A 130 49.27 12.51 8.36
N GLN A 131 49.09 13.64 9.07
CA GLN A 131 48.10 13.72 10.15
C GLN A 131 46.66 13.53 9.64
N ASP A 132 46.32 14.06 8.46
CA ASP A 132 45.01 13.86 7.84
C ASP A 132 44.81 12.40 7.43
N LEU A 133 45.83 11.73 6.89
CA LEU A 133 45.77 10.29 6.54
C LEU A 133 45.55 9.42 7.77
N ASP A 134 46.25 9.70 8.86
CA ASP A 134 46.11 8.97 10.12
C ASP A 134 44.71 9.20 10.72
N ASN A 135 44.23 10.44 10.73
CA ASN A 135 42.89 10.79 11.20
C ASN A 135 41.77 10.24 10.29
N THR A 136 42.06 9.95 9.02
CA THR A 136 41.04 9.53 8.06
C THR A 136 40.43 8.18 8.45
N LYS A 137 41.24 7.27 9.01
CA LYS A 137 40.78 5.95 9.45
C LYS A 137 39.75 6.04 10.58
N GLU A 138 39.92 6.98 11.50
CA GLU A 138 39.06 7.10 12.68
C GLU A 138 37.83 7.98 12.45
N LYS A 139 37.95 9.02 11.62
CA LYS A 139 36.87 10.01 11.44
C LYS A 139 35.84 9.64 10.38
N TYR A 140 36.21 8.90 9.34
CA TYR A 140 35.34 8.74 8.16
C TYR A 140 34.70 7.37 7.99
N PHE A 141 35.12 6.34 8.75
CA PHE A 141 34.61 4.97 8.59
C PHE A 141 33.76 4.47 9.76
N GLN A 142 33.03 5.37 10.42
CA GLN A 142 32.08 4.97 11.47
C GLN A 142 30.77 4.47 10.84
N ILE A 143 30.52 3.17 10.96
CA ILE A 143 29.25 2.55 10.55
C ILE A 143 28.39 2.37 11.80
N ASN A 144 27.29 3.11 11.88
CA ASN A 144 26.28 2.93 12.90
C ASN A 144 25.24 1.94 12.40
N ILE A 145 25.18 0.76 13.02
CA ILE A 145 24.21 -0.29 12.69
C ILE A 145 23.12 -0.28 13.78
N HIS A 146 21.87 -0.08 13.37
CA HIS A 146 20.70 -0.18 14.24
C HIS A 146 20.07 -1.57 14.11
N SER A 147 19.42 -2.06 15.17
CA SER A 147 18.76 -3.37 15.14
C SER A 147 17.54 -3.37 14.22
N LEU A 148 17.34 -4.47 13.50
CA LEU A 148 16.10 -4.72 12.76
C LEU A 148 15.01 -5.18 13.74
N GLU A 149 13.94 -4.41 13.89
CA GLU A 149 12.81 -4.77 14.76
C GLU A 149 11.75 -5.55 13.98
N ILE A 150 11.53 -6.80 14.39
CA ILE A 150 10.44 -7.66 13.92
C ILE A 150 9.33 -7.57 14.98
N ASN A 151 8.15 -7.09 14.60
CA ASN A 151 7.01 -6.98 15.50
C ASN A 151 5.85 -7.90 15.07
N ASP A 152 4.94 -8.16 16.00
CA ASP A 152 3.81 -9.09 15.81
C ASP A 152 2.82 -8.64 14.72
N ASN A 153 2.87 -7.38 14.29
CA ASN A 153 2.02 -6.87 13.22
C ASN A 153 2.54 -7.21 11.80
N LEU A 154 3.71 -7.87 11.68
CA LEU A 154 4.28 -8.24 10.38
C LEU A 154 3.59 -9.43 9.72
N ILE A 155 3.03 -10.34 10.51
CA ILE A 155 2.31 -11.51 10.01
C ILE A 155 1.00 -11.63 10.80
N GLU A 156 -0.12 -11.48 10.09
CA GLU A 156 -1.43 -11.70 10.67
C GLU A 156 -2.03 -13.01 10.18
N ILE A 157 -2.36 -13.91 11.12
CA ILE A 157 -3.07 -15.15 10.84
C ILE A 157 -4.53 -14.93 11.27
N LYS A 158 -5.39 -14.59 10.32
CA LYS A 158 -6.83 -14.45 10.58
C LYS A 158 -7.52 -15.80 10.46
N THR A 159 -8.29 -16.17 11.48
CA THR A 159 -9.38 -17.13 11.34
C THR A 159 -10.59 -16.39 10.81
N THR A 160 -10.95 -16.60 9.55
CA THR A 160 -12.24 -16.13 9.01
C THR A 160 -13.35 -16.92 9.70
N THR A 161 -13.86 -16.38 10.80
CA THR A 161 -15.19 -16.75 11.30
C THR A 161 -16.21 -16.09 10.38
N ASP A 162 -16.49 -16.71 9.24
CA ASP A 162 -17.64 -16.30 8.43
C ASP A 162 -18.92 -16.66 9.19
N ILE A 163 -19.54 -15.64 9.79
CA ILE A 163 -21.00 -15.59 9.92
C ILE A 163 -21.44 -14.35 9.14
N CYS A 164 -21.75 -14.55 7.87
CA CYS A 164 -22.60 -13.67 7.09
C CYS A 164 -23.88 -13.38 7.89
N ASN A 165 -24.05 -12.15 8.37
CA ASN A 165 -25.29 -11.36 8.35
C ASN A 165 -25.19 -10.19 9.32
N SER A 166 -24.77 -9.04 8.80
CA SER A 166 -25.11 -7.68 9.25
C SER A 166 -24.50 -6.74 8.20
N SER A 167 -24.90 -5.48 8.13
CA SER A 167 -24.45 -4.49 7.14
C SER A 167 -22.95 -4.64 6.79
N VAL A 168 -22.62 -4.56 5.49
CA VAL A 168 -21.26 -4.66 4.91
C VAL A 168 -20.21 -3.92 5.76
N ILE A 169 -20.68 -2.86 6.42
CA ILE A 169 -19.88 -1.99 7.25
C ILE A 169 -20.62 -1.83 8.59
N SER A 170 -19.92 -2.10 9.69
CA SER A 170 -20.39 -1.81 11.04
C SER A 170 -20.56 -0.29 11.23
N PRO A 171 -21.42 0.19 12.15
CA PRO A 171 -21.46 1.61 12.49
C PRO A 171 -20.07 2.15 12.84
N PRO A 172 -19.76 3.42 12.51
CA PRO A 172 -18.44 3.97 12.80
C PRO A 172 -18.20 3.97 14.30
N TYR A 173 -17.09 3.37 14.74
CA TYR A 173 -16.72 3.33 16.16
C TYR A 173 -15.95 4.58 16.58
N LYS A 174 -15.44 5.34 15.62
CA LYS A 174 -14.74 6.61 15.83
C LYS A 174 -14.95 7.54 14.65
N THR A 175 -15.13 8.83 14.93
CA THR A 175 -15.33 9.86 13.91
C THR A 175 -14.49 11.10 14.22
N MET A 176 -14.15 11.85 13.18
CA MET A 176 -13.49 13.15 13.27
C MET A 176 -14.15 14.08 12.25
N ASN A 177 -14.57 15.27 12.67
CA ASN A 177 -15.17 16.26 11.77
C ASN A 177 -14.09 16.96 10.95
N TYR A 178 -14.40 17.28 9.69
CA TYR A 178 -13.55 18.16 8.90
C TYR A 178 -13.63 19.60 9.40
N LEU A 179 -12.50 20.29 9.28
CA LEU A 179 -12.46 21.74 9.43
C LEU A 179 -12.71 22.39 8.06
N ASP A 180 -12.96 23.69 8.04
CA ASP A 180 -13.04 24.46 6.80
C ASP A 180 -11.77 24.26 5.95
N ASP A 181 -11.92 24.32 4.62
CA ASP A 181 -10.83 24.15 3.64
C ASP A 181 -10.13 22.77 3.68
N SER A 182 -10.78 21.75 4.22
CA SER A 182 -10.25 20.37 4.23
C SER A 182 -10.50 19.64 2.90
N SER A 183 -9.49 18.85 2.48
CA SER A 183 -9.66 17.92 1.36
C SER A 183 -10.23 16.61 1.88
N LYS A 184 -11.03 15.95 1.05
CA LYS A 184 -11.63 14.65 1.35
C LYS A 184 -10.74 13.49 0.86
N ILE A 185 -9.61 13.81 0.23
CA ILE A 185 -8.60 12.83 -0.15
C ILE A 185 -7.80 12.44 1.09
N LEU A 186 -7.63 11.14 1.29
CA LEU A 186 -6.84 10.56 2.36
C LEU A 186 -6.09 9.33 1.86
N CYS A 187 -5.02 8.96 2.55
CA CYS A 187 -4.26 7.75 2.25
C CYS A 187 -3.65 7.20 3.52
N SER A 188 -3.57 5.88 3.61
CA SER A 188 -2.98 5.17 4.74
C SER A 188 -1.69 4.49 4.31
N ASN A 189 -0.75 4.37 5.25
CA ASN A 189 0.43 3.51 5.13
C ASN A 189 0.37 2.33 6.12
N GLU A 190 -0.85 1.86 6.43
CA GLU A 190 -1.20 0.82 7.41
C GLU A 190 -1.04 1.21 8.88
N ARG A 191 -0.17 2.18 9.19
CA ARG A 191 0.10 2.64 10.56
C ARG A 191 -0.54 3.98 10.85
N HIS A 192 -0.45 4.88 9.89
CA HIS A 192 -0.89 6.25 9.98
C HIS A 192 -1.76 6.63 8.79
N LEU A 193 -2.63 7.61 9.02
CA LEU A 193 -3.48 8.20 8.01
C LEU A 193 -2.97 9.60 7.67
N LEU A 194 -2.61 9.84 6.41
CA LEU A 194 -2.29 11.17 5.92
C LEU A 194 -3.57 11.81 5.36
N ILE A 195 -3.91 12.98 5.90
CA ILE A 195 -5.06 13.78 5.49
C ILE A 195 -4.65 15.23 5.21
N HIS A 196 -5.53 15.99 4.56
CA HIS A 196 -5.40 17.44 4.44
C HIS A 196 -6.55 18.14 5.15
N GLN A 197 -6.23 18.91 6.18
CA GLN A 197 -7.19 19.58 7.05
C GLN A 197 -6.74 21.01 7.32
N ASN A 198 -7.63 21.99 7.11
CA ASN A 198 -7.36 23.42 7.37
C ASN A 198 -6.02 23.91 6.79
N SER A 199 -5.81 23.74 5.47
CA SER A 199 -4.56 24.11 4.78
C SER A 199 -3.28 23.41 5.29
N ASN A 200 -3.38 22.38 6.14
CA ASN A 200 -2.28 21.56 6.61
C ASN A 200 -2.39 20.12 6.10
N LEU A 201 -1.26 19.48 5.87
CA LEU A 201 -1.17 18.02 5.86
C LEU A 201 -1.00 17.52 7.29
N CYS A 202 -1.85 16.60 7.70
CA CYS A 202 -1.88 16.04 9.04
C CYS A 202 -1.68 14.53 8.97
N LEU A 203 -0.78 14.03 9.82
CA LEU A 203 -0.55 12.61 10.03
C LEU A 203 -1.26 12.19 11.32
N LEU A 204 -2.21 11.28 11.20
CA LEU A 204 -3.01 10.76 12.31
C LEU A 204 -2.66 9.32 12.62
N ASP A 205 -2.81 8.91 13.89
CA ASP A 205 -2.74 7.50 14.28
C ASP A 205 -4.07 6.75 14.03
N LYS A 206 -4.12 5.46 14.41
CA LYS A 206 -5.32 4.60 14.33
C LYS A 206 -6.48 5.07 15.20
N ASP A 207 -6.19 5.97 16.13
CA ASP A 207 -7.12 6.62 17.02
C ASP A 207 -7.46 8.04 16.56
N LEU A 208 -7.14 8.43 15.33
CA LEU A 208 -7.35 9.79 14.80
C LEU A 208 -6.68 10.89 15.65
N ASN A 209 -5.70 10.55 16.49
CA ASN A 209 -4.92 11.56 17.21
C ASN A 209 -3.90 12.17 16.26
N LEU A 210 -3.73 13.48 16.33
CA LEU A 210 -2.72 14.20 15.56
C LEU A 210 -1.32 13.85 16.05
N ILE A 211 -0.51 13.23 15.18
CA ILE A 211 0.91 12.96 15.46
C ILE A 211 1.76 14.14 15.00
N ARG A 212 1.54 14.60 13.77
CA ARG A 212 2.30 15.69 13.14
C ARG A 212 1.42 16.44 12.16
N GLU A 213 1.72 17.72 11.97
CA GLU A 213 1.11 18.52 10.91
C GLU A 213 2.15 19.39 10.21
N LYS A 214 1.82 19.82 9.00
CA LYS A 214 2.62 20.78 8.24
C LYS A 214 1.78 21.56 7.25
N SER A 215 2.04 22.86 7.15
CA SER A 215 1.39 23.72 6.17
C SER A 215 1.56 23.22 4.73
N TRP A 216 0.44 23.18 4.01
CA TRP A 216 0.34 22.76 2.63
C TRP A 216 -0.04 23.94 1.73
N THR A 217 0.94 24.43 0.98
CA THR A 217 0.75 25.58 0.07
C THR A 217 0.85 25.20 -1.41
N GLN A 218 0.84 23.89 -1.72
CA GLN A 218 1.18 23.38 -3.05
C GLN A 218 -0.04 23.18 -3.97
N GLY A 219 -1.19 23.74 -3.58
CA GLY A 219 -2.44 23.73 -4.34
C GLY A 219 -3.33 22.52 -4.04
N CYS A 220 -4.37 22.34 -4.85
CA CYS A 220 -5.36 21.28 -4.65
C CYS A 220 -4.73 19.88 -4.82
N ILE A 221 -4.94 19.03 -3.82
CA ILE A 221 -4.58 17.61 -3.82
C ILE A 221 -5.62 16.85 -4.63
N LEU A 222 -5.18 16.16 -5.67
CA LEU A 222 -6.04 15.35 -6.52
C LEU A 222 -6.11 13.91 -6.04
N ASP A 223 -4.97 13.36 -5.60
CA ASP A 223 -4.87 12.00 -5.10
C ASP A 223 -3.64 11.83 -4.20
N ILE A 224 -3.65 10.79 -3.37
CA ILE A 224 -2.52 10.41 -2.52
C ILE A 224 -2.37 8.88 -2.55
N CYS A 225 -1.16 8.39 -2.75
CA CYS A 225 -0.85 6.98 -2.57
C CYS A 225 0.39 6.78 -1.69
N TRP A 226 0.53 5.59 -1.10
CA TRP A 226 1.71 5.18 -0.36
C TRP A 226 2.61 4.29 -1.22
N SER A 227 3.92 4.52 -1.19
CA SER A 227 4.91 3.62 -1.79
C SER A 227 5.68 2.88 -0.71
N LEU A 228 5.54 1.56 -0.69
CA LEU A 228 6.35 0.68 0.16
C LEU A 228 7.84 0.75 -0.20
N THR A 229 8.16 0.83 -1.50
CA THR A 229 9.54 0.90 -2.00
C THR A 229 10.29 2.14 -1.54
N LEU A 230 9.60 3.28 -1.55
CA LEU A 230 10.19 4.56 -1.13
C LEU A 230 9.99 4.80 0.37
N VAL A 231 9.04 4.10 1.00
CA VAL A 231 8.56 4.36 2.36
C VAL A 231 8.10 5.81 2.50
N ARG A 232 7.34 6.30 1.51
CA ARG A 232 6.90 7.70 1.42
C ARG A 232 5.48 7.80 0.88
N PHE A 233 4.74 8.81 1.34
CA PHE A 233 3.51 9.21 0.68
C PHE A 233 3.84 9.98 -0.60
N LEU A 234 3.06 9.75 -1.65
CA LEU A 234 3.10 10.48 -2.90
C LEU A 234 1.83 11.29 -3.04
N VAL A 235 1.96 12.62 -2.96
CA VAL A 235 0.83 13.55 -3.07
C VAL A 235 0.80 14.14 -4.47
N LEU A 236 -0.25 13.77 -5.22
CA LEU A 236 -0.49 14.22 -6.57
C LEU A 236 -1.32 15.51 -6.55
N THR A 237 -0.80 16.54 -7.21
CA THR A 237 -1.54 17.78 -7.48
C THR A 237 -1.79 17.90 -8.98
N ARG A 238 -2.50 18.95 -9.39
CA ARG A 238 -2.76 19.23 -10.80
C ARG A 238 -1.51 19.29 -11.68
N ASN A 239 -0.38 19.73 -11.12
CA ASN A 239 0.82 20.01 -11.91
C ASN A 239 2.04 19.20 -11.47
N TYR A 240 2.06 18.70 -10.24
CA TYR A 240 3.27 18.18 -9.62
C TYR A 240 2.97 16.95 -8.76
N LEU A 241 4.02 16.18 -8.51
CA LEU A 241 4.03 15.10 -7.54
C LEU A 241 5.05 15.42 -6.46
N TYR A 242 4.65 15.20 -5.21
CA TYR A 242 5.49 15.42 -4.04
C TYR A 242 5.69 14.12 -3.28
N LEU A 243 6.93 13.85 -2.87
CA LEU A 243 7.24 12.83 -1.86
C LEU A 243 7.13 13.47 -0.49
N ILE A 244 6.50 12.76 0.43
CA ILE A 244 6.35 13.18 1.82
C ILE A 244 6.90 12.10 2.73
N ASP A 245 7.86 12.52 3.54
CA ASP A 245 8.45 11.71 4.59
C ASP A 245 7.51 11.59 5.78
N GLU A 246 7.12 10.38 6.13
CA GLU A 246 6.23 10.11 7.26
C GLU A 246 6.78 10.64 8.59
N SER A 247 8.08 10.47 8.82
CA SER A 247 8.70 10.81 10.11
C SER A 247 8.88 12.31 10.33
N THR A 248 9.09 13.08 9.26
CA THR A 248 9.42 14.51 9.30
C THR A 248 8.38 15.41 8.65
N LEU A 249 7.44 14.85 7.91
CA LEU A 249 6.59 15.55 6.93
C LEU A 249 7.44 16.45 6.00
N SER A 250 8.69 16.11 5.72
CA SER A 250 9.49 16.84 4.73
C SER A 250 8.91 16.60 3.33
N LEU A 251 8.80 17.69 2.54
CA LEU A 251 8.24 17.65 1.21
C LEU A 251 9.36 17.75 0.19
N MET A 252 9.37 16.84 -0.78
CA MET A 252 10.27 16.89 -1.92
C MET A 252 9.48 16.83 -3.22
N ARG A 253 9.58 17.87 -4.05
CA ARG A 253 8.96 17.87 -5.38
C ARG A 253 9.75 16.98 -6.35
N ILE A 254 9.07 16.11 -7.07
CA ILE A 254 9.66 15.33 -8.16
C ILE A 254 9.69 16.18 -9.42
N GLN A 255 10.87 16.59 -9.86
CA GLN A 255 11.02 17.51 -11.00
C GLN A 255 10.78 16.86 -12.36
N LYS A 256 10.96 15.54 -12.48
CA LYS A 256 10.99 14.82 -13.77
C LYS A 256 9.61 14.43 -14.32
N ILE A 257 8.52 14.74 -13.62
CA ILE A 257 7.17 14.41 -14.08
C ILE A 257 6.64 15.55 -14.95
N PRO A 258 6.19 15.28 -16.20
CA PRO A 258 5.69 16.31 -17.08
C PRO A 258 4.42 16.95 -16.51
N LYS A 259 4.20 18.22 -16.84
CA LYS A 259 2.96 18.91 -16.49
C LYS A 259 1.85 18.45 -17.43
N LEU A 260 0.97 17.59 -16.94
CA LEU A 260 -0.21 17.10 -17.65
C LEU A 260 -1.43 17.19 -16.75
N SER A 261 -2.62 16.97 -17.30
CA SER A 261 -3.87 16.89 -16.56
C SER A 261 -3.95 15.59 -15.75
N TRP A 262 -3.14 15.48 -14.70
CA TRP A 262 -3.14 14.30 -13.83
C TRP A 262 -4.46 14.14 -13.09
N TRP A 263 -4.80 12.90 -12.72
CA TRP A 263 -6.05 12.60 -12.06
C TRP A 263 -5.92 11.71 -10.83
N SER A 264 -5.41 10.49 -10.99
CA SER A 264 -5.28 9.52 -9.90
C SER A 264 -3.95 8.76 -10.00
N CYS A 265 -3.47 8.23 -8.88
CA CYS A 265 -2.22 7.47 -8.83
C CYS A 265 -2.24 6.29 -7.86
N THR A 266 -1.41 5.30 -8.16
CA THR A 266 -1.21 4.12 -7.31
C THR A 266 0.21 3.57 -7.47
N CYS A 267 0.69 2.82 -6.49
CA CYS A 267 2.03 2.24 -6.49
C CYS A 267 2.01 0.72 -6.43
N SER A 268 2.91 0.11 -7.20
CA SER A 268 3.44 -1.22 -6.92
C SER A 268 4.78 -1.11 -6.19
N ASP A 269 5.42 -2.26 -5.95
CA ASP A 269 6.77 -2.32 -5.38
C ASP A 269 7.86 -1.78 -6.31
N THR A 270 7.54 -1.58 -7.59
CA THR A 270 8.53 -1.21 -8.62
C THR A 270 8.13 0.02 -9.42
N TYR A 271 6.83 0.29 -9.53
CA TYR A 271 6.30 1.34 -10.39
C TYR A 271 5.27 2.22 -9.69
N LEU A 272 5.26 3.49 -10.06
CA LEU A 272 4.17 4.41 -9.85
C LEU A 272 3.34 4.48 -11.14
N TYR A 273 2.04 4.33 -11.03
CA TYR A 273 1.07 4.50 -12.11
C TYR A 273 0.30 5.80 -11.90
N ILE A 274 0.18 6.64 -12.93
CA ILE A 274 -0.57 7.90 -12.89
C ILE A 274 -1.51 7.97 -14.10
N THR A 275 -2.78 8.29 -13.87
CA THR A 275 -3.79 8.48 -14.92
C THR A 275 -3.94 9.96 -15.30
N THR A 276 -4.37 10.21 -16.53
CA THR A 276 -4.77 11.55 -17.00
C THR A 276 -6.28 11.72 -16.96
N LYS A 277 -6.77 12.94 -16.69
CA LYS A 277 -8.19 13.33 -16.62
C LYS A 277 -8.90 13.40 -17.98
N ASP A 278 -8.18 13.22 -19.07
CA ASP A 278 -8.69 13.41 -20.43
C ASP A 278 -9.50 12.20 -20.92
N TRP A 279 -10.40 12.44 -21.89
CA TRP A 279 -11.06 11.36 -22.64
C TRP A 279 -10.02 10.53 -23.40
N GLY A 280 -10.16 9.20 -23.39
CA GLY A 280 -9.09 8.30 -23.81
C GLY A 280 -7.90 8.35 -22.85
N SER A 281 -8.20 8.34 -21.53
CA SER A 281 -7.21 8.51 -20.46
C SER A 281 -5.99 7.62 -20.65
N ASN A 282 -4.80 8.21 -20.54
CA ASN A 282 -3.53 7.50 -20.58
C ASN A 282 -3.13 7.04 -19.17
N ILE A 283 -2.31 5.99 -19.09
CA ILE A 283 -1.63 5.60 -17.85
C ILE A 283 -0.12 5.72 -18.07
N TYR A 284 0.52 6.53 -17.23
CA TYR A 284 1.97 6.69 -17.21
C TYR A 284 2.55 5.84 -16.10
N GLN A 285 3.53 5.01 -16.45
CA GLN A 285 4.23 4.12 -15.55
C GLN A 285 5.64 4.65 -15.33
N PHE A 286 5.98 4.99 -14.10
CA PHE A 286 7.29 5.49 -13.70
C PHE A 286 7.99 4.44 -12.83
N THR A 287 9.28 4.21 -13.03
CA THR A 287 10.09 3.44 -12.06
C THR A 287 10.10 4.15 -10.72
N LEU A 288 10.14 3.44 -9.59
CA LEU A 288 10.33 4.06 -8.27
C LEU A 288 11.81 4.18 -7.91
N TRP A 289 12.59 3.12 -8.17
CA TRP A 289 14.02 3.03 -7.86
C TRP A 289 14.86 2.87 -9.15
N PRO A 290 16.08 3.45 -9.25
CA PRO A 290 16.79 4.28 -8.25
C PRO A 290 16.30 5.72 -8.22
N SER A 291 15.47 6.09 -9.20
CA SER A 291 14.85 7.40 -9.26
C SER A 291 13.54 7.30 -10.04
N ILE A 292 12.66 8.26 -9.79
CA ILE A 292 11.38 8.34 -10.48
C ILE A 292 11.59 8.81 -11.91
N GLN A 293 11.43 7.89 -12.85
CA GLN A 293 11.63 8.10 -14.27
C GLN A 293 10.54 7.43 -15.07
N LEU A 294 10.12 8.07 -16.17
CA LEU A 294 9.11 7.50 -17.04
C LEU A 294 9.65 6.22 -17.68
N SER A 295 8.99 5.10 -17.40
CA SER A 295 9.32 3.80 -17.97
C SER A 295 8.47 3.51 -19.20
N LYS A 296 7.14 3.71 -19.07
CA LYS A 296 6.19 3.37 -20.12
C LYS A 296 4.99 4.30 -20.09
N ARG A 297 4.41 4.55 -21.27
CA ARG A 297 3.13 5.24 -21.43
C ARG A 297 2.16 4.30 -22.15
N TRP A 298 1.06 3.99 -21.49
CA TRP A 298 -0.06 3.26 -22.04
C TRP A 298 -1.11 4.25 -22.53
N GLN A 299 -1.64 4.02 -23.74
CA GLN A 299 -2.54 4.96 -24.42
C GLN A 299 -3.84 4.26 -24.82
N SER A 300 -4.91 5.04 -25.02
CA SER A 300 -6.13 4.54 -25.67
C SER A 300 -5.81 3.96 -27.07
N PRO A 301 -6.40 2.81 -27.47
CA PRO A 301 -7.47 2.08 -26.80
C PRO A 301 -7.00 1.02 -25.79
N GLN A 302 -5.70 0.92 -25.50
CA GLN A 302 -5.17 -0.10 -24.59
C GLN A 302 -5.61 0.15 -23.14
N THR A 303 -5.66 1.42 -22.71
CA THR A 303 -6.09 1.81 -21.37
C THR A 303 -7.61 1.86 -21.24
N CYS A 304 -8.26 2.68 -22.06
CA CYS A 304 -9.72 2.76 -22.22
C CYS A 304 -10.03 3.27 -23.64
N LYS A 305 -11.30 3.25 -24.05
CA LYS A 305 -11.72 3.81 -25.34
C LYS A 305 -11.61 5.34 -25.34
N GLN A 306 -11.64 5.93 -26.55
CA GLN A 306 -11.54 7.38 -26.71
C GLN A 306 -12.65 8.18 -26.03
N ASN A 307 -13.84 7.58 -25.88
CA ASN A 307 -15.01 8.18 -25.21
C ASN A 307 -15.12 7.79 -23.73
N GLU A 308 -14.08 7.15 -23.19
CA GLU A 308 -13.99 6.70 -21.81
C GLU A 308 -12.94 7.50 -21.04
N THR A 309 -13.09 7.61 -19.73
CA THR A 309 -12.10 8.20 -18.83
C THR A 309 -11.87 7.29 -17.62
N ILE A 310 -10.65 7.27 -17.11
CA ILE A 310 -10.29 6.50 -15.92
C ILE A 310 -10.43 7.41 -14.70
N ASN A 311 -11.47 7.18 -13.92
CA ASN A 311 -11.81 7.95 -12.73
C ASN A 311 -10.97 7.60 -11.51
N ASP A 312 -10.49 6.36 -11.43
CA ASP A 312 -9.66 5.88 -10.33
C ASP A 312 -8.80 4.68 -10.76
N ILE A 313 -7.67 4.47 -10.09
CA ILE A 313 -6.74 3.37 -10.36
C ILE A 313 -6.14 2.83 -9.07
N ILE A 314 -6.20 1.51 -8.87
CA ILE A 314 -5.57 0.85 -7.72
C ILE A 314 -4.76 -0.35 -8.18
N TYR A 315 -3.51 -0.41 -7.75
CA TYR A 315 -2.64 -1.55 -7.96
C TYR A 315 -2.77 -2.55 -6.81
N HIS A 316 -2.83 -3.84 -7.16
CA HIS A 316 -2.74 -4.93 -6.20
C HIS A 316 -2.24 -6.21 -6.86
N LYS A 317 -1.20 -6.84 -6.31
CA LYS A 317 -0.68 -8.16 -6.76
C LYS A 317 -0.62 -8.32 -8.29
N GLU A 318 0.12 -7.44 -8.96
CA GLU A 318 0.30 -7.43 -10.43
C GLU A 318 -0.97 -7.12 -11.24
N LYS A 319 -2.03 -6.65 -10.59
CA LYS A 319 -3.28 -6.25 -11.22
C LYS A 319 -3.53 -4.75 -11.00
N LEU A 320 -4.27 -4.15 -11.91
CA LEU A 320 -4.78 -2.79 -11.84
C LEU A 320 -6.31 -2.84 -11.89
N ALA A 321 -6.95 -2.41 -10.82
CA ALA A 321 -8.37 -2.07 -10.86
C ALA A 321 -8.51 -0.69 -11.46
N LEU A 322 -9.31 -0.58 -12.52
CA LEU A 322 -9.60 0.65 -13.23
C LEU A 322 -11.09 0.94 -13.10
N LEU A 323 -11.42 2.13 -12.61
CA LEU A 323 -12.78 2.62 -12.65
C LEU A 323 -12.96 3.51 -13.88
N ILE A 324 -13.77 3.07 -14.82
CA ILE A 324 -13.90 3.65 -16.16
C ILE A 324 -15.31 4.20 -16.35
N TYR A 325 -15.41 5.48 -16.70
CA TYR A 325 -16.67 6.11 -17.09
C TYR A 325 -16.74 6.24 -18.61
N ASN A 326 -17.83 5.79 -19.22
CA ASN A 326 -18.11 5.93 -20.63
C ASN A 326 -19.15 7.03 -20.86
N ARG A 327 -18.75 8.12 -21.54
CA ARG A 327 -19.62 9.28 -21.77
C ARG A 327 -20.82 8.98 -22.65
N LEU A 328 -20.68 8.09 -23.63
CA LEU A 328 -21.72 7.83 -24.63
C LEU A 328 -22.83 6.97 -24.04
N THR A 329 -22.45 5.94 -23.27
CA THR A 329 -23.42 5.05 -22.60
C THR A 329 -23.84 5.56 -21.22
N LYS A 330 -23.14 6.57 -20.70
CA LYS A 330 -23.26 7.06 -19.31
C LYS A 330 -23.10 5.95 -18.28
N ARG A 331 -22.22 4.97 -18.54
CA ARG A 331 -22.01 3.82 -17.65
C ARG A 331 -20.68 3.94 -16.93
N ASN A 332 -20.68 3.51 -15.67
CA ASN A 332 -19.48 3.30 -14.87
C ASN A 332 -19.18 1.80 -14.81
N ILE A 333 -17.96 1.45 -15.19
CA ILE A 333 -17.47 0.08 -15.27
C ILE A 333 -16.24 0.00 -14.39
N ILE A 334 -16.15 -1.02 -13.55
CA ILE A 334 -14.88 -1.41 -12.95
C ILE A 334 -14.31 -2.59 -13.72
N GLU A 335 -13.03 -2.51 -14.03
CA GLU A 335 -12.28 -3.59 -14.66
C GLU A 335 -11.04 -3.92 -13.86
N LEU A 336 -10.76 -5.22 -13.70
CA LEU A 336 -9.50 -5.68 -13.16
C LEU A 336 -8.63 -6.17 -14.31
N ARG A 337 -7.44 -5.60 -14.46
CA ARG A 337 -6.54 -5.90 -15.57
C ARG A 337 -5.16 -6.33 -15.08
N ILE A 338 -4.47 -7.15 -15.86
CA ILE A 338 -3.05 -7.46 -15.60
C ILE A 338 -2.22 -6.19 -15.83
N SER A 339 -1.39 -5.78 -14.87
CA SER A 339 -0.68 -4.49 -14.93
C SER A 339 0.39 -4.41 -16.02
N THR A 340 0.93 -5.56 -16.45
CA THR A 340 2.00 -5.67 -17.44
C THR A 340 1.49 -5.72 -18.88
N THR A 341 0.28 -6.25 -19.10
CA THR A 341 -0.31 -6.46 -20.44
C THR A 341 -1.59 -5.68 -20.68
N PHE A 342 -2.24 -5.17 -19.64
CA PHE A 342 -3.59 -4.59 -19.66
C PHE A 342 -4.69 -5.55 -20.13
N ASN A 343 -4.44 -6.86 -20.14
CA ASN A 343 -5.49 -7.85 -20.39
C ASN A 343 -6.53 -7.80 -19.27
N CYS A 344 -7.81 -7.69 -19.65
CA CYS A 344 -8.93 -7.68 -18.72
C CYS A 344 -9.17 -9.09 -18.16
N LEU A 345 -9.20 -9.20 -16.83
CA LEU A 345 -9.51 -10.43 -16.10
C LEU A 345 -11.02 -10.53 -15.87
N TRP A 346 -11.64 -9.44 -15.43
CA TRP A 346 -13.09 -9.31 -15.30
C TRP A 346 -13.51 -7.84 -15.41
N SER A 347 -14.78 -7.65 -15.72
CA SER A 347 -15.43 -6.35 -15.84
C SER A 347 -16.82 -6.41 -15.21
N LEU A 348 -17.17 -5.40 -14.43
CA LEU A 348 -18.50 -5.25 -13.83
C LEU A 348 -19.04 -3.85 -14.14
N ASN A 349 -20.25 -3.80 -14.67
CA ASN A 349 -21.00 -2.57 -14.85
C ASN A 349 -21.78 -2.27 -13.56
N LEU A 350 -21.66 -1.04 -13.07
CA LEU A 350 -22.32 -0.60 -11.83
C LEU A 350 -23.73 -0.04 -12.08
N ASP A 351 -24.16 0.08 -13.35
CA ASP A 351 -25.48 0.59 -13.77
C ASP A 351 -25.85 1.97 -13.16
N LEU A 352 -24.83 2.81 -12.97
CA LEU A 352 -24.96 4.20 -12.54
C LEU A 352 -25.25 5.08 -13.76
N ASP A 353 -26.32 5.88 -13.73
CA ASP A 353 -26.87 6.59 -14.90
C ASP A 353 -26.49 8.08 -15.02
N TYR A 354 -25.51 8.52 -14.22
CA TYR A 354 -25.08 9.91 -14.16
C TYR A 354 -23.58 10.06 -14.46
N ASP A 355 -23.21 11.26 -14.93
CA ASP A 355 -21.82 11.65 -15.14
C ASP A 355 -21.18 11.98 -13.80
N SER A 356 -20.38 11.06 -13.25
CA SER A 356 -19.64 11.32 -12.03
C SER A 356 -18.21 10.87 -12.11
N ARG A 357 -17.34 11.82 -11.78
CA ARG A 357 -15.93 11.59 -11.46
C ARG A 357 -15.71 11.36 -9.96
N ALA A 358 -16.77 11.34 -9.18
CA ALA A 358 -16.75 11.20 -7.72
C ALA A 358 -17.12 9.77 -7.29
N ILE A 359 -16.63 8.81 -8.06
CA ILE A 359 -16.64 7.42 -7.68
C ILE A 359 -15.18 7.03 -7.44
N ARG A 360 -14.94 6.36 -6.33
CA ARG A 360 -13.62 5.91 -5.88
C ARG A 360 -13.65 4.43 -5.58
N CYS A 361 -12.50 3.79 -5.68
CA CYS A 361 -12.30 2.40 -5.34
C CYS A 361 -11.45 2.31 -4.07
N CYS A 362 -11.59 1.21 -3.35
CA CYS A 362 -10.72 0.84 -2.25
C CYS A 362 -10.54 -0.68 -2.27
N LEU A 363 -9.32 -1.15 -2.05
CA LEU A 363 -9.06 -2.57 -1.86
C LEU A 363 -9.41 -2.95 -0.42
N LEU A 364 -10.26 -3.96 -0.25
CA LEU A 364 -10.58 -4.58 1.03
C LEU A 364 -9.68 -5.80 1.29
N ASN A 365 -9.85 -6.40 2.47
CA ASN A 365 -9.29 -7.72 2.76
C ASN A 365 -9.75 -8.77 1.74
N ASN A 366 -9.01 -9.88 1.65
CA ASN A 366 -9.33 -11.03 0.78
C ASN A 366 -9.37 -10.71 -0.73
N ASP A 367 -8.65 -9.67 -1.15
CA ASP A 367 -8.58 -9.23 -2.54
C ASP A 367 -9.94 -8.78 -3.11
N GLU A 368 -10.85 -8.35 -2.23
CA GLU A 368 -12.17 -7.80 -2.57
C GLU A 368 -12.11 -6.27 -2.73
N TRP A 369 -13.14 -5.68 -3.31
CA TRP A 369 -13.16 -4.26 -3.68
C TRP A 369 -14.38 -3.57 -3.11
N LEU A 370 -14.19 -2.34 -2.66
CA LEU A 370 -15.25 -1.43 -2.26
C LEU A 370 -15.29 -0.26 -3.23
N ILE A 371 -16.42 -0.06 -3.90
CA ILE A 371 -16.67 1.13 -4.70
C ILE A 371 -17.51 2.08 -3.89
N ILE A 372 -17.08 3.33 -3.88
CA ILE A 372 -17.70 4.41 -3.13
C ILE A 372 -18.24 5.39 -4.12
N ASP A 373 -19.54 5.63 -4.05
CA ASP A 373 -20.19 6.62 -4.87
C ASP A 373 -20.75 7.77 -4.04
N TRP A 374 -20.17 8.95 -4.26
CA TRP A 374 -20.57 10.16 -3.58
C TRP A 374 -22.01 10.58 -3.91
N ASN A 375 -22.45 10.40 -5.16
CA ASN A 375 -23.69 10.99 -5.62
C ASN A 375 -24.93 10.27 -5.09
N THR A 376 -24.94 8.93 -5.14
CA THR A 376 -26.04 8.12 -4.60
C THR A 376 -25.81 7.74 -3.15
N SER A 377 -24.65 8.09 -2.59
CA SER A 377 -24.26 7.73 -1.23
C SER A 377 -24.25 6.21 -1.01
N ASN A 378 -23.90 5.45 -2.05
CA ASN A 378 -23.86 4.00 -2.01
C ASN A 378 -22.44 3.46 -1.93
N LEU A 379 -22.33 2.32 -1.28
CA LEU A 379 -21.14 1.51 -1.22
C LEU A 379 -21.42 0.16 -1.89
N TYR A 380 -20.59 -0.21 -2.86
CA TYR A 380 -20.71 -1.46 -3.61
C TYR A 380 -19.56 -2.39 -3.24
N HIS A 381 -19.88 -3.53 -2.65
CA HIS A 381 -18.90 -4.55 -2.30
C HIS A 381 -18.80 -5.57 -3.43
N ILE A 382 -17.62 -5.72 -3.99
CA ILE A 382 -17.33 -6.57 -5.12
C ILE A 382 -16.34 -7.65 -4.68
N SER A 383 -16.64 -8.90 -5.00
CA SER A 383 -15.75 -10.04 -4.75
C SER A 383 -14.48 -9.98 -5.59
N ASN A 384 -13.49 -10.80 -5.23
CA ASN A 384 -12.24 -10.91 -5.98
C ASN A 384 -12.41 -11.41 -7.44
N ASP A 385 -13.51 -12.11 -7.74
CA ASP A 385 -13.89 -12.60 -9.07
C ASP A 385 -14.81 -11.63 -9.85
N GLY A 386 -15.02 -10.41 -9.33
CA GLY A 386 -15.72 -9.35 -10.05
C GLY A 386 -17.25 -9.39 -9.95
N LYS A 387 -17.81 -10.11 -8.98
CA LYS A 387 -19.26 -10.16 -8.73
C LYS A 387 -19.65 -9.16 -7.65
N LEU A 388 -20.78 -8.47 -7.85
CA LEU A 388 -21.38 -7.65 -6.81
C LEU A 388 -21.89 -8.57 -5.69
N LYS A 389 -21.34 -8.42 -4.48
CA LYS A 389 -21.78 -9.16 -3.28
C LYS A 389 -22.96 -8.45 -2.62
N SER A 390 -22.87 -7.13 -2.50
CA SER A 390 -23.87 -6.33 -1.80
C SER A 390 -23.72 -4.84 -2.11
N THR A 391 -24.81 -4.12 -1.93
CA THR A 391 -24.88 -2.66 -1.95
C THR A 391 -25.45 -2.18 -0.63
N CYS A 392 -24.91 -1.10 -0.08
CA CYS A 392 -25.48 -0.46 1.10
C CYS A 392 -25.42 1.06 1.00
N ASP A 393 -26.48 1.71 1.48
CA ASP A 393 -26.52 3.15 1.65
C ASP A 393 -25.57 3.56 2.76
N TYR A 394 -24.94 4.72 2.60
CA TYR A 394 -23.98 5.26 3.55
C TYR A 394 -24.18 6.76 3.72
N ASN A 395 -24.62 7.16 4.91
CA ASN A 395 -24.88 8.55 5.27
C ASN A 395 -23.97 8.94 6.45
N PRO A 396 -23.18 10.02 6.36
CA PRO A 396 -23.12 11.04 5.29
C PRO A 396 -22.42 10.58 4.00
N SER A 397 -22.73 11.25 2.88
CA SER A 397 -22.24 10.87 1.55
C SER A 397 -20.72 10.67 1.53
N PRO A 398 -20.25 9.48 1.12
CA PRO A 398 -18.84 9.12 1.18
C PRO A 398 -18.09 9.69 -0.04
N PHE A 399 -16.83 10.05 0.14
CA PHE A 399 -16.00 10.69 -0.88
C PHE A 399 -14.75 9.89 -1.22
N TYR A 400 -14.17 9.20 -0.23
CA TYR A 400 -12.95 8.42 -0.40
C TYR A 400 -12.90 7.32 0.67
N ALA A 401 -12.18 6.23 0.42
CA ALA A 401 -11.82 5.29 1.47
C ALA A 401 -10.44 4.68 1.32
N THR A 402 -9.91 4.22 2.45
CA THR A 402 -8.68 3.47 2.50
C THR A 402 -8.72 2.50 3.67
N MET A 403 -7.89 1.45 3.61
CA MET A 403 -7.67 0.55 4.73
C MET A 403 -6.58 1.10 5.65
N LEU A 404 -6.86 1.21 6.95
CA LEU A 404 -5.89 1.55 7.97
C LEU A 404 -5.48 0.31 8.75
N GLY A 405 -4.37 -0.29 8.33
CA GLY A 405 -3.99 -1.62 8.75
C GLY A 405 -4.91 -2.65 8.11
N THR A 406 -5.18 -3.74 8.82
CA THR A 406 -5.85 -4.89 8.22
C THR A 406 -7.33 -5.01 8.58
N ASN A 407 -7.86 -4.18 9.48
CA ASN A 407 -9.21 -4.35 10.00
C ASN A 407 -9.98 -3.04 10.22
N ILE A 408 -9.41 -1.90 9.84
CA ILE A 408 -10.08 -0.61 9.94
C ILE A 408 -10.30 -0.08 8.53
N LEU A 409 -11.56 0.08 8.15
CA LEU A 409 -11.95 0.81 6.97
C LEU A 409 -12.14 2.28 7.35
N VAL A 410 -11.41 3.17 6.68
CA VAL A 410 -11.51 4.61 6.84
C VAL A 410 -12.34 5.16 5.69
N ILE A 411 -13.45 5.83 5.99
CA ILE A 411 -14.28 6.49 4.98
C ILE A 411 -14.26 8.00 5.23
N SER A 412 -13.76 8.75 4.26
CA SER A 412 -13.94 10.20 4.18
C SER A 412 -15.34 10.50 3.65
N THR A 413 -15.99 11.50 4.24
CA THR A 413 -17.34 11.94 3.91
C THR A 413 -17.37 13.46 3.74
N ILE A 414 -18.53 14.02 3.44
CA ILE A 414 -18.69 15.48 3.40
C ILE A 414 -18.48 16.13 4.79
N ASP A 415 -18.83 15.42 5.87
CA ASP A 415 -18.79 15.96 7.24
C ASP A 415 -17.47 15.68 7.96
N GLY A 416 -16.78 14.59 7.60
CA GLY A 416 -15.62 14.12 8.35
C GLY A 416 -15.08 12.78 7.91
N ILE A 417 -14.30 12.16 8.80
CA ILE A 417 -13.69 10.85 8.66
C ILE A 417 -14.36 9.89 9.63
N ASN A 418 -14.75 8.73 9.12
CA ASN A 418 -15.40 7.67 9.88
C ASN A 418 -14.52 6.41 9.86
N LEU A 419 -14.28 5.82 11.04
CA LEU A 419 -13.56 4.55 11.20
C LEU A 419 -14.54 3.41 11.47
N HIS A 420 -14.45 2.36 10.67
CA HIS A 420 -15.28 1.16 10.77
C HIS A 420 -14.40 -0.06 11.02
N LYS A 421 -14.85 -0.97 11.88
CA LYS A 421 -14.22 -2.29 12.04
C LYS A 421 -14.79 -3.23 10.99
N LEU A 422 -13.90 -3.94 10.30
CA LEU A 422 -14.24 -5.01 9.36
C LEU A 422 -14.17 -6.39 10.02
#